data_AF-I1YHP5-F1
#
_entry.id   AF-I1YHP5-F1
#
_cell.length_a   1.000
_cell.length_b   1.000
_cell.length_c   1.000
_cell.angle_alpha   90.00
_cell.angle_beta   90.00
_cell.angle_gamma   90.00
#
_symmetry.space_group_name_H-M   'P 1'
#
loop_
_entity.id
_entity.type
_entity.pdbx_description
1 polymer ?
#
loop_
_entity_poly.entity_id
_entity_poly.type
_entity_poly.pdbx_seq_one_letter_code
_entity_poly.pdbx_strand_id
1 'polypeptide(L)'
;MLEFLEAGGWLMLPLLACSIVAIAIIAERFWSLRSKRIAPPELITQIWQWLRYNQVDEDRIRKLQKNSPLGRILAAGLQERNAAREITKESIEDIGRHVTAALERNLNTLGTIAAISPLIGLLGTVVGMIKVFATITVSGVGNPETLAGGISEALITTAAGLVVAIPSVIFYRYFRGKINRLVVNMEEQALQLIEILHGDRAFDPDEAKLP
;
A
#
# COMPACT_ATOMS: atom_id res chain seq x y z
N MET A 1 7.56 8.64 -28.07
CA MET A 1 6.80 7.78 -27.12
C MET A 1 5.80 6.89 -27.85
N LEU A 2 5.03 7.43 -28.81
CA LEU A 2 4.16 6.63 -29.69
C LEU A 2 4.95 5.65 -30.58
N GLU A 3 6.13 6.05 -31.09
CA GLU A 3 7.03 5.16 -31.84
C GLU A 3 7.50 3.94 -31.03
N PHE A 4 7.72 4.08 -29.71
CA PHE A 4 8.07 2.94 -28.84
C PHE A 4 6.87 2.03 -28.57
N LEU A 5 5.65 2.56 -28.61
CA LEU A 5 4.42 1.80 -28.46
C LEU A 5 4.13 0.97 -29.71
N GLU A 6 4.35 1.53 -30.90
CA GLU A 6 4.26 0.81 -32.16
C GLU A 6 5.39 -0.21 -32.32
N ALA A 7 6.61 0.12 -31.86
CA ALA A 7 7.77 -0.76 -31.95
C ALA A 7 7.74 -1.96 -31.00
N GLY A 8 7.09 -1.88 -29.84
CA GLY A 8 6.98 -2.98 -28.86
C GLY A 8 5.78 -3.93 -29.07
N GLY A 9 5.00 -3.72 -30.14
CA GLY A 9 3.85 -4.56 -30.45
C GLY A 9 2.70 -4.46 -29.45
N TRP A 10 1.73 -5.36 -29.58
CA TRP A 10 0.46 -5.30 -28.84
C TRP A 10 0.61 -5.48 -27.32
N LEU A 11 1.69 -6.12 -26.85
CA LEU A 11 1.99 -6.32 -25.43
C LEU A 11 2.39 -5.03 -24.71
N MET A 12 2.65 -3.94 -25.44
CA MET A 12 2.84 -2.62 -24.84
C MET A 12 1.57 -2.05 -24.21
N LEU A 13 0.38 -2.42 -24.70
CA LEU A 13 -0.90 -1.95 -24.15
C LEU A 13 -1.12 -2.37 -22.68
N PRO A 14 -1.01 -3.66 -22.30
CA PRO A 14 -1.14 -4.04 -20.90
C PRO A 14 -0.02 -3.46 -20.02
N LEU A 15 1.20 -3.27 -20.55
CA LEU A 15 2.28 -2.60 -19.82
C LEU A 15 1.97 -1.11 -19.54
N LEU A 16 1.41 -0.40 -20.53
CA LEU A 16 0.99 0.98 -20.37
C LEU A 16 -0.14 1.10 -19.33
N ALA A 17 -1.12 0.20 -19.37
CA ALA A 17 -2.17 0.14 -18.35
C ALA A 17 -1.58 -0.10 -16.94
N CYS A 18 -0.64 -1.04 -16.81
CA CYS A 18 0.08 -1.29 -15.56
C CYS A 18 0.83 -0.04 -15.07
N SER A 19 1.50 0.69 -15.97
CA SER A 19 2.22 1.92 -15.65
C SER A 19 1.30 3.01 -15.09
N ILE A 20 0.17 3.27 -15.76
CA ILE A 20 -0.80 4.28 -15.33
C ILE A 20 -1.37 3.92 -13.95
N VAL A 21 -1.76 2.67 -13.75
CA VAL A 21 -2.30 2.20 -12.47
C VAL A 21 -1.23 2.28 -11.36
N ALA A 22 0.01 1.89 -11.64
CA ALA A 22 1.10 1.99 -10.68
C ALA A 22 1.34 3.45 -10.24
N ILE A 23 1.42 4.37 -11.19
CA ILE A 23 1.62 5.81 -10.90
C ILE A 23 0.43 6.35 -10.08
N ALA A 24 -0.80 6.01 -10.45
CA ALA A 24 -1.99 6.42 -9.70
C ALA A 24 -1.96 5.93 -8.26
N ILE A 25 -1.61 4.66 -8.02
CA ILE A 25 -1.47 4.09 -6.67
C ILE A 25 -0.34 4.78 -5.91
N ILE A 26 0.81 5.01 -6.55
CA ILE A 26 1.95 5.67 -5.90
C ILE A 26 1.56 7.07 -5.43
N ALA A 27 0.92 7.87 -6.29
CA ALA A 27 0.46 9.21 -5.96
C ALA A 27 -0.61 9.20 -4.84
N GLU A 28 -1.59 8.30 -4.93
CA GLU A 28 -2.61 8.11 -3.89
C GLU A 28 -1.98 7.78 -2.54
N ARG A 29 -1.02 6.85 -2.50
CA ARG A 29 -0.34 6.41 -1.28
C ARG A 29 0.54 7.48 -0.66
N PHE A 30 1.18 8.33 -1.45
CA PHE A 30 1.91 9.48 -0.92
C PHE A 30 0.99 10.44 -0.15
N TRP A 31 -0.26 10.60 -0.59
CA TRP A 31 -1.23 11.42 0.12
C TRP A 31 -1.87 10.65 1.29
N SER A 32 -2.36 9.44 1.08
CA SER A 32 -3.15 8.72 2.08
C SER A 32 -2.33 8.24 3.27
N LEU A 33 -1.06 7.85 3.07
CA LEU A 33 -0.18 7.37 4.13
C LEU A 33 0.51 8.50 4.92
N ARG A 34 -0.06 9.70 4.99
CA ARG A 34 0.47 10.77 5.85
C ARG A 34 0.12 10.49 7.31
N SER A 35 1.13 10.50 8.18
CA SER A 35 0.97 10.16 9.61
C SER A 35 -0.16 10.96 10.27
N LYS A 36 -0.21 12.28 10.03
CA LYS A 36 -1.27 13.18 10.54
C LYS A 36 -2.71 12.75 10.19
N ARG A 37 -2.91 11.98 9.12
CA ARG A 37 -4.24 11.47 8.71
C ARG A 37 -4.54 10.10 9.31
N ILE A 38 -3.50 9.31 9.59
CA ILE A 38 -3.62 7.92 10.05
C ILE A 38 -3.60 7.83 11.57
N ALA A 39 -2.59 8.43 12.19
CA ALA A 39 -2.37 8.46 13.63
C ALA A 39 -2.03 9.91 14.05
N PRO A 40 -3.03 10.78 14.28
CA PRO A 40 -2.80 12.11 14.82
C PRO A 40 -2.18 12.00 16.23
N PRO A 41 -1.01 12.60 16.49
CA PRO A 41 -0.27 12.39 17.74
C PRO A 41 -1.05 12.90 18.97
N GLU A 42 -1.88 13.92 18.81
CA GLU A 42 -2.66 14.49 19.91
C GLU A 42 -3.93 13.68 20.25
N LEU A 43 -4.24 12.62 19.51
CA LEU A 43 -5.52 11.91 19.64
C LEU A 43 -5.62 11.19 20.99
N ILE A 44 -4.57 10.49 21.40
CA ILE A 44 -4.54 9.78 22.69
C ILE A 44 -4.59 10.77 23.85
N THR A 45 -3.90 11.91 23.75
CA THR A 45 -3.92 12.97 24.76
C THR A 45 -5.31 13.59 24.90
N GLN A 46 -6.03 13.81 23.79
CA GLN A 46 -7.41 14.30 23.81
C GLN A 46 -8.36 13.30 24.49
N ILE A 47 -8.21 12.00 24.20
CA ILE A 47 -9.02 10.95 24.82
C ILE A 47 -8.76 10.87 26.32
N TRP A 48 -7.49 10.96 26.74
CA TRP A 48 -7.14 10.99 28.15
C TRP A 48 -7.79 12.16 28.89
N GLN A 49 -7.81 13.36 28.28
CA GLN A 49 -8.53 14.50 28.86
C GLN A 49 -10.03 14.23 28.99
N TRP A 50 -10.67 13.62 27.99
CA TRP A 50 -12.10 13.29 28.06
C TRP A 50 -12.40 12.26 29.14
N LEU A 51 -11.54 11.25 29.32
CA LEU A 51 -11.67 10.27 30.40
C LEU A 51 -11.52 10.94 31.78
N ARG A 52 -10.52 11.81 31.96
CA ARG A 52 -10.28 12.51 33.22
C ARG A 52 -11.43 13.41 33.66
N TYR A 53 -12.08 14.10 32.71
CA TYR A 53 -13.22 14.97 32.98
C TYR A 53 -14.58 14.25 32.85
N ASN A 54 -14.59 12.93 32.64
CA ASN A 54 -15.79 12.12 32.43
C ASN A 54 -16.70 12.63 31.30
N GLN A 55 -16.10 13.12 30.21
CA GLN A 55 -16.77 13.70 29.03
C GLN A 55 -16.81 12.74 27.83
N VAL A 56 -16.80 11.44 28.07
CA VAL A 56 -16.83 10.43 27.00
C VAL A 56 -18.27 10.13 26.61
N ASP A 57 -18.76 10.87 25.60
CA ASP A 57 -20.08 10.68 25.02
C ASP A 57 -20.03 9.88 23.70
N GLU A 58 -21.14 9.23 23.36
CA GLU A 58 -21.25 8.39 22.17
C GLU A 58 -20.98 9.18 20.87
N ASP A 59 -21.37 10.45 20.81
CA ASP A 59 -21.11 11.33 19.67
C ASP A 59 -19.61 11.59 19.46
N ARG A 60 -18.82 11.68 20.54
CA ARG A 60 -17.37 11.86 20.44
C ARG A 60 -16.69 10.59 19.94
N ILE A 61 -17.14 9.43 20.42
CA ILE A 61 -16.67 8.13 19.95
C ILE A 61 -16.96 7.95 18.45
N ARG A 62 -18.17 8.30 18.00
CA ARG A 62 -18.54 8.24 16.57
C ARG A 62 -17.69 9.18 15.71
N LYS A 63 -17.34 10.37 16.22
CA LYS A 63 -16.42 11.29 15.53
C LYS A 63 -15.01 10.70 15.42
N LEU A 64 -14.46 10.15 16.50
CA LEU A 64 -13.15 9.47 16.49
C LEU A 64 -13.10 8.38 15.41
N GLN A 65 -14.13 7.54 15.36
CA GLN A 65 -14.22 6.43 14.43
C GLN A 65 -14.13 6.84 12.95
N LYS A 66 -14.59 8.05 12.60
CA LYS A 66 -14.62 8.58 11.23
C LYS A 66 -13.40 9.41 10.86
N ASN A 67 -12.68 9.96 11.84
CA ASN A 67 -11.63 10.94 11.60
C ASN A 67 -10.28 10.31 11.22
N SER A 68 -9.96 9.13 11.74
CA SER A 68 -8.70 8.45 11.42
C SER A 68 -8.74 6.93 11.66
N PRO A 69 -7.89 6.16 10.96
CA PRO A 69 -7.58 4.76 11.28
C PRO A 69 -7.32 4.50 12.76
N LEU A 70 -6.43 5.28 13.39
CA LEU A 70 -6.18 5.21 14.82
C LEU A 70 -7.46 5.47 15.63
N GLY A 71 -8.21 6.51 15.28
CA GLY A 71 -9.46 6.85 15.97
C GLY A 71 -10.50 5.74 15.90
N ARG A 72 -10.51 4.95 14.82
CA ARG A 72 -11.34 3.75 14.72
C ARG A 72 -10.94 2.67 15.73
N ILE A 73 -9.64 2.46 15.93
CA ILE A 73 -9.09 1.51 16.92
C ILE A 73 -9.39 1.99 18.34
N LEU A 74 -9.06 3.25 18.66
CA LEU A 74 -9.29 3.81 19.99
C LEU A 74 -10.78 3.90 20.35
N ALA A 75 -11.66 4.17 19.37
CA ALA A 75 -13.10 4.14 19.58
C ALA A 75 -13.61 2.75 20.01
N ALA A 76 -13.04 1.67 19.49
CA ALA A 76 -13.41 0.30 19.88
C ALA A 76 -13.07 0.05 21.36
N GLY A 77 -11.89 0.47 21.81
CA GLY A 77 -11.51 0.41 23.22
C GLY A 77 -12.42 1.24 24.13
N LEU A 78 -12.81 2.45 23.70
CA LEU A 78 -13.70 3.33 24.47
C LEU A 78 -15.14 2.82 24.57
N GLN A 79 -15.61 2.06 23.58
CA GLN A 79 -16.91 1.40 23.59
C GLN A 79 -16.95 0.28 24.64
N GLU A 80 -15.85 -0.49 24.74
CA GLU A 80 -15.69 -1.60 25.69
C GLU A 80 -15.05 -1.18 27.03
N ARG A 81 -15.00 0.11 27.35
CA ARG A 81 -14.26 0.64 28.52
C ARG A 81 -14.66 0.07 29.89
N ASN A 82 -15.88 -0.45 30.01
CA ASN A 82 -16.40 -1.04 31.25
C ASN A 82 -16.21 -2.57 31.28
N ALA A 83 -15.72 -3.17 30.20
CA ALA A 83 -15.49 -4.59 30.10
C ALA A 83 -14.16 -4.98 30.75
N ALA A 84 -13.94 -6.28 30.93
CA ALA A 84 -12.65 -6.80 31.37
C ALA A 84 -11.55 -6.39 30.38
N ARG A 85 -10.32 -6.23 30.90
CA ARG A 85 -9.13 -5.85 30.11
C ARG A 85 -8.96 -6.70 28.86
N GLU A 86 -9.19 -8.00 28.98
CA GLU A 86 -9.06 -8.94 27.88
C GLU A 86 -10.07 -8.67 26.75
N ILE A 87 -11.33 -8.38 27.09
CA ILE A 87 -12.38 -8.06 26.11
C ILE A 87 -12.07 -6.75 25.39
N THR A 88 -11.61 -5.74 26.13
CA THR A 88 -11.21 -4.44 25.54
C THR A 88 -10.06 -4.63 24.56
N LYS A 89 -9.05 -5.42 24.94
CA LYS A 89 -7.89 -5.75 24.12
C LYS A 89 -8.30 -6.52 22.85
N GLU A 90 -9.15 -7.54 22.98
CA GLU A 90 -9.63 -8.33 21.85
C GLU A 90 -10.38 -7.47 20.82
N SER A 91 -11.24 -6.56 21.30
CA SER A 91 -11.97 -5.60 20.44
C SER A 91 -11.02 -4.67 19.68
N ILE A 92 -10.02 -4.11 20.37
CA ILE A 92 -8.97 -3.28 19.78
C ILE A 92 -8.19 -4.06 18.71
N GLU A 93 -7.75 -5.28 19.02
CA GLU A 93 -6.98 -6.11 18.10
C GLU A 93 -7.79 -6.47 16.85
N ASP A 94 -9.08 -6.77 17.00
CA ASP A 94 -9.93 -7.10 15.86
C ASP A 94 -10.11 -5.92 14.91
N ILE A 95 -10.42 -4.73 15.45
CA ILE A 95 -10.51 -3.51 14.64
C ILE A 95 -9.14 -3.13 14.06
N GLY A 96 -8.06 -3.33 14.81
CA GLY A 96 -6.68 -3.13 14.37
C GLY A 96 -6.36 -3.95 13.12
N ARG A 97 -6.71 -5.25 13.11
CA ARG A 97 -6.52 -6.12 11.93
C ARG A 97 -7.26 -5.60 10.70
N HIS A 98 -8.51 -5.17 10.86
CA HIS A 98 -9.30 -4.60 9.76
C HIS A 98 -8.72 -3.29 9.22
N VAL A 99 -8.19 -2.44 10.11
CA VAL A 99 -7.52 -1.19 9.74
C VAL A 99 -6.23 -1.47 8.98
N THR A 100 -5.39 -2.37 9.48
CA THR A 100 -4.13 -2.76 8.81
C THR A 100 -4.40 -3.34 7.42
N ALA A 101 -5.37 -4.25 7.29
CA ALA A 101 -5.75 -4.80 5.99
C ALA A 101 -6.24 -3.72 5.00
N ALA A 102 -6.98 -2.71 5.48
CA ALA A 102 -7.42 -1.59 4.66
C ALA A 102 -6.26 -0.70 4.20
N LEU A 103 -5.25 -0.49 5.07
CA LEU A 103 -4.04 0.24 4.71
C LEU A 103 -3.21 -0.51 3.65
N GLU A 104 -3.20 -1.85 3.67
CA GLU A 104 -2.45 -2.67 2.71
C GLU A 104 -3.18 -2.89 1.37
N ARG A 105 -4.50 -2.76 1.31
CA ARG A 105 -5.31 -3.17 0.12
C ARG A 105 -4.77 -2.69 -1.23
N ASN A 106 -4.57 -1.39 -1.44
CA ASN A 106 -4.05 -0.87 -2.73
C ASN A 106 -2.56 -1.18 -2.93
N LEU A 107 -1.83 -1.53 -1.87
CA LEU A 107 -0.42 -1.88 -1.95
C LEU A 107 -0.23 -3.27 -2.58
N ASN A 108 -1.17 -4.19 -2.33
CA ASN A 108 -1.18 -5.51 -2.97
C ASN A 108 -1.23 -5.40 -4.50
N THR A 109 -2.07 -4.52 -5.03
CA THR A 109 -2.15 -4.26 -6.49
C THR A 109 -0.82 -3.74 -7.05
N LEU A 110 -0.15 -2.81 -6.35
CA LEU A 110 1.17 -2.33 -6.77
C LEU A 110 2.22 -3.46 -6.74
N GLY A 111 2.16 -4.33 -5.74
CA GLY A 111 2.99 -5.54 -5.64
C GLY A 111 2.75 -6.51 -6.80
N THR A 112 1.49 -6.71 -7.18
CA THR A 112 1.13 -7.52 -8.36
C THR A 112 1.70 -6.91 -9.64
N ILE A 113 1.53 -5.60 -9.86
CA ILE A 113 2.08 -4.90 -11.03
C ILE A 113 3.61 -5.05 -11.08
N ALA A 114 4.27 -4.89 -9.94
CA ALA A 114 5.71 -5.07 -9.80
C ALA A 114 6.18 -6.48 -10.19
N ALA A 115 5.39 -7.51 -9.89
CA ALA A 115 5.69 -8.90 -10.22
C ALA A 115 5.36 -9.27 -11.68
N ILE A 116 4.25 -8.78 -12.24
CA ILE A 116 3.80 -9.19 -13.58
C ILE A 116 4.44 -8.37 -14.71
N SER A 117 4.83 -7.11 -14.47
CA SER A 117 5.37 -6.25 -15.53
C SER A 117 6.64 -6.83 -16.20
N PRO A 118 7.62 -7.40 -15.46
CA PRO A 118 8.75 -8.10 -16.08
C PRO A 118 8.34 -9.34 -16.85
N LEU A 119 7.33 -10.08 -16.38
CA LEU A 119 6.83 -11.30 -17.02
C LEU A 119 6.14 -10.97 -18.35
N ILE A 120 5.41 -9.86 -18.43
CA ILE A 120 4.84 -9.35 -19.68
C ILE A 120 5.97 -8.94 -20.64
N GLY A 121 7.02 -8.30 -20.13
CA GLY A 121 8.22 -7.97 -20.90
C GLY A 121 8.90 -9.21 -21.49
N LEU A 122 9.12 -10.23 -20.66
CA LEU A 122 9.68 -11.52 -21.07
C LEU A 122 8.77 -12.27 -22.05
N LEU A 123 7.44 -12.19 -21.89
CA LEU A 123 6.51 -12.72 -22.87
C LEU A 123 6.71 -12.04 -24.24
N GLY A 124 7.01 -10.74 -24.24
CA GLY A 124 7.37 -9.98 -25.44
C GLY A 124 8.57 -10.56 -26.17
N THR A 125 9.61 -11.00 -25.47
CA THR A 125 10.77 -11.64 -26.13
C THR A 125 10.44 -13.00 -26.71
N VAL A 126 9.66 -13.80 -25.99
CA VAL A 126 9.19 -15.10 -26.49
C VAL A 126 8.38 -14.91 -27.78
N VAL A 127 7.42 -13.98 -27.78
CA VAL A 127 6.58 -13.68 -28.95
C VAL A 127 7.42 -13.12 -30.10
N GLY A 128 8.33 -12.19 -29.85
CA GLY A 128 9.20 -11.63 -30.88
C GLY A 128 10.10 -12.69 -31.52
N MET A 129 10.70 -13.57 -30.71
CA MET A 129 11.52 -14.68 -31.22
C MET A 129 10.69 -15.69 -32.02
N ILE A 130 9.45 -15.98 -31.62
CA ILE A 130 8.54 -16.82 -32.41
C ILE A 130 8.29 -16.21 -33.80
N LYS A 131 8.05 -14.90 -33.89
CA LYS A 131 7.88 -14.19 -35.18
C LYS A 131 9.13 -14.27 -36.05
N VAL A 132 10.31 -14.10 -35.44
CA VAL A 132 11.61 -14.20 -36.12
C VAL A 132 11.78 -15.60 -36.72
N PHE A 133 11.59 -16.66 -35.93
CA PHE A 133 11.72 -18.05 -36.44
C PHE A 133 10.66 -18.44 -37.46
N ALA A 134 9.43 -17.93 -37.32
CA ALA A 134 8.38 -18.14 -38.32
C ALA A 134 8.77 -17.53 -39.67
N THR A 135 9.35 -16.33 -39.66
CA THR A 135 9.85 -15.65 -40.87
C THR A 135 10.98 -16.45 -41.53
N ILE A 136 11.92 -16.97 -40.71
CA ILE A 136 13.02 -17.81 -41.18
C ILE A 136 12.51 -19.09 -41.85
N THR A 137 11.48 -19.72 -41.29
CA THR A 137 10.92 -20.97 -41.82
C THR A 137 10.25 -20.76 -43.18
N VAL A 138 9.55 -19.64 -43.36
CA VAL A 138 8.81 -19.35 -44.61
C VAL A 138 9.72 -18.81 -45.71
N SER A 139 10.68 -17.95 -45.37
CA SER A 139 11.45 -17.15 -46.35
C SER A 139 12.92 -17.53 -46.41
N GLY A 140 13.37 -18.54 -45.65
CA GLY A 140 14.77 -18.76 -45.33
C GLY A 140 15.32 -17.64 -44.43
N VAL A 141 16.64 -17.58 -44.23
CA VAL A 141 17.25 -16.51 -43.41
C VAL A 141 16.89 -15.10 -43.93
N GLY A 142 16.52 -14.94 -45.21
CA GLY A 142 15.80 -13.77 -45.70
C GLY A 142 16.52 -12.42 -45.50
N ASN A 143 15.75 -11.32 -45.51
CA ASN A 143 16.25 -9.94 -45.31
C ASN A 143 16.63 -9.69 -43.83
N PRO A 144 17.90 -9.34 -43.52
CA PRO A 144 18.35 -9.01 -42.16
C PRO A 144 17.52 -7.92 -41.46
N GLU A 145 16.94 -6.99 -42.20
CA GLU A 145 16.12 -5.90 -41.64
C GLU A 145 14.86 -6.41 -40.94
N THR A 146 14.18 -7.41 -41.53
CA THR A 146 12.95 -7.98 -40.97
C THR A 146 13.24 -8.77 -39.69
N LEU A 147 14.37 -9.48 -39.65
CA LEU A 147 14.86 -10.18 -38.46
C LEU A 147 15.20 -9.18 -37.34
N ALA A 148 15.89 -8.10 -37.67
CA ALA A 148 16.25 -7.05 -36.72
C ALA A 148 15.01 -6.38 -36.11
N GLY A 149 13.94 -6.19 -36.89
CA GLY A 149 12.66 -5.66 -36.41
C GLY A 149 12.04 -6.50 -35.29
N GLY A 150 11.91 -7.82 -35.49
CA GLY A 150 11.32 -8.72 -34.48
C GLY A 150 12.15 -8.85 -33.20
N ILE A 151 13.48 -8.82 -33.32
CA ILE A 151 14.40 -8.80 -32.17
C ILE A 151 14.30 -7.47 -31.42
N SER A 152 14.22 -6.35 -32.15
CA SER A 152 14.06 -5.03 -31.55
C SER A 152 12.75 -4.91 -30.78
N GLU A 153 11.63 -5.37 -31.36
CA GLU A 153 10.30 -5.42 -30.71
C GLU A 153 10.37 -6.19 -29.38
N ALA A 154 10.99 -7.36 -29.40
CA ALA A 154 11.22 -8.19 -28.22
C ALA A 154 11.96 -7.45 -27.10
N LEU A 155 13.09 -6.82 -27.44
CA LEU A 155 13.95 -6.12 -26.49
C LEU A 155 13.28 -4.86 -25.92
N ILE A 156 12.58 -4.09 -26.76
CA ILE A 156 11.84 -2.88 -26.34
C ILE A 156 10.75 -3.26 -25.34
N THR A 157 10.00 -4.32 -25.60
CA THR A 157 8.93 -4.80 -24.70
C THR A 157 9.48 -5.22 -23.34
N THR A 158 10.63 -5.89 -23.32
CA THR A 158 11.33 -6.26 -22.07
C THR A 158 11.79 -5.03 -21.30
N ALA A 159 12.45 -4.10 -21.98
CA ALA A 159 12.90 -2.86 -21.37
C ALA A 159 11.73 -2.08 -20.76
N ALA A 160 10.61 -1.98 -21.49
CA ALA A 160 9.39 -1.33 -20.99
C ALA A 160 8.83 -2.02 -19.74
N GLY A 161 8.78 -3.36 -19.72
CA GLY A 161 8.37 -4.13 -18.54
C GLY A 161 9.22 -3.84 -17.31
N LEU A 162 10.55 -3.74 -17.49
CA LEU A 162 11.48 -3.40 -16.41
C LEU A 162 11.32 -1.95 -15.94
N VAL A 163 11.12 -1.00 -16.85
CA VAL A 163 10.88 0.42 -16.52
C VAL A 163 9.64 0.60 -15.64
N VAL A 164 8.60 -0.23 -15.83
CA VAL A 164 7.41 -0.21 -14.97
C VAL A 164 7.65 -0.96 -13.65
N ALA A 165 8.34 -2.11 -13.71
CA ALA A 165 8.54 -2.97 -12.55
C ALA A 165 9.45 -2.34 -11.48
N ILE A 166 10.58 -1.74 -11.89
CA ILE A 166 11.60 -1.25 -10.97
C ILE A 166 11.03 -0.18 -10.01
N PRO A 167 10.38 0.90 -10.49
CA PRO A 167 9.74 1.88 -9.61
C PRO A 167 8.64 1.23 -8.76
N SER A 168 7.84 0.32 -9.34
CA SER A 168 6.75 -0.35 -8.62
C SER A 168 7.26 -1.16 -7.42
N VAL A 169 8.36 -1.92 -7.57
CA VAL A 169 8.99 -2.66 -6.44
C VAL A 169 9.51 -1.69 -5.37
N ILE A 170 10.18 -0.62 -5.78
CA ILE A 170 10.76 0.37 -4.85
C ILE A 170 9.66 0.99 -3.99
N PHE A 171 8.60 1.51 -4.62
CA PHE A 171 7.51 2.15 -3.90
C PHE A 171 6.67 1.15 -3.12
N TYR A 172 6.48 -0.07 -3.63
CA TYR A 172 5.83 -1.16 -2.87
C TYR A 172 6.54 -1.40 -1.54
N ARG A 173 7.87 -1.56 -1.56
CA ARG A 173 8.68 -1.78 -0.35
C ARG A 173 8.66 -0.56 0.58
N TYR A 174 8.78 0.64 0.03
CA TYR A 174 8.73 1.88 0.79
C TYR A 174 7.40 2.03 1.55
N PHE A 175 6.27 1.88 0.87
CA PHE A 175 4.95 2.02 1.49
C PHE A 175 4.66 0.89 2.47
N ARG A 176 5.12 -0.35 2.19
CA ARG A 176 5.00 -1.46 3.15
C ARG A 176 5.71 -1.13 4.47
N GLY A 177 6.96 -0.68 4.39
CA GLY A 177 7.72 -0.27 5.58
C GLY A 177 7.05 0.89 6.32
N LYS A 178 6.47 1.85 5.58
CA LYS A 178 5.73 2.97 6.17
C LYS A 178 4.45 2.53 6.88
N ILE A 179 3.67 1.63 6.29
CA ILE A 179 2.47 1.05 6.91
C ILE A 179 2.85 0.32 8.18
N ASN A 180 3.88 -0.53 8.16
CA ASN A 180 4.33 -1.25 9.35
C ASN A 180 4.66 -0.30 10.51
N ARG A 181 5.38 0.81 10.24
CA ARG A 181 5.66 1.83 11.27
C ARG A 181 4.39 2.48 11.82
N LEU A 182 3.42 2.77 10.97
CA LEU A 182 2.14 3.33 11.39
C LEU A 182 1.33 2.34 12.22
N VAL A 183 1.35 1.05 11.87
CA VAL A 183 0.68 -0.01 12.63
C VAL A 183 1.27 -0.13 14.02
N VAL A 184 2.60 -0.20 14.13
CA VAL A 184 3.30 -0.24 15.44
C VAL A 184 2.93 0.97 16.30
N ASN A 185 2.94 2.18 15.74
CA ASN A 185 2.53 3.38 16.47
C ASN A 185 1.07 3.33 16.95
N MET A 186 0.15 2.84 16.09
CA MET A 186 -1.25 2.66 16.49
C MET A 186 -1.41 1.61 17.59
N GLU A 187 -0.65 0.52 17.56
CA GLU A 187 -0.63 -0.51 18.59
C GLU A 187 -0.13 0.04 19.93
N GLU A 188 0.97 0.81 19.92
CA GLU A 188 1.49 1.48 21.12
C GLU A 188 0.44 2.41 21.75
N GLN A 189 -0.24 3.23 20.95
CA GLN A 189 -1.28 4.13 21.45
C GLN A 189 -2.53 3.39 21.93
N ALA A 190 -2.87 2.26 21.30
CA ALA A 190 -3.97 1.42 21.76
C ALA A 190 -3.64 0.72 23.09
N LEU A 191 -2.40 0.28 23.29
CA LEU A 191 -1.92 -0.25 24.58
C LEU A 191 -1.98 0.82 25.68
N GLN A 192 -1.55 2.05 25.38
CA GLN A 192 -1.68 3.18 26.32
C GLN A 192 -3.14 3.40 26.73
N LEU A 193 -4.09 3.31 25.80
CA LEU A 193 -5.51 3.43 26.12
C LEU A 193 -5.98 2.34 27.11
N ILE A 194 -5.56 1.09 26.90
CA ILE A 194 -5.91 -0.01 27.82
C ILE A 194 -5.33 0.26 29.22
N GLU A 195 -4.08 0.70 29.32
CA GLU A 195 -3.46 1.06 30.60
C GLU A 195 -4.23 2.18 31.33
N ILE A 196 -4.69 3.21 30.59
CA ILE A 196 -5.49 4.31 31.14
C ILE A 196 -6.85 3.83 31.65
N LEU A 197 -7.52 2.93 30.91
CA LEU A 197 -8.86 2.44 31.25
C LEU A 197 -8.85 1.49 32.45
N HIS A 198 -7.82 0.66 32.58
CA HIS A 198 -7.74 -0.39 33.60
C HIS A 198 -6.81 -0.04 34.77
N GLY A 199 -6.16 1.13 34.74
CA GLY A 199 -5.49 1.73 35.91
C GLY A 199 -4.08 1.21 36.20
N ASP A 200 -3.42 0.54 35.24
CA ASP A 200 -2.12 -0.11 35.44
C ASP A 200 -0.93 0.87 35.37
N ARG A 201 -1.13 2.14 34.97
CA ARG A 201 -0.08 3.18 34.88
C ARG A 201 -0.62 4.60 35.09
N ALA A 202 0.12 5.44 35.82
CA ALA A 202 -0.12 6.88 35.82
C ALA A 202 0.33 7.45 34.47
N PHE A 203 -0.62 7.82 33.61
CA PHE A 203 -0.35 8.41 32.30
C PHE A 203 0.57 9.63 32.42
N ASP A 204 1.76 9.55 31.83
CA ASP A 204 2.68 10.69 31.68
C ASP A 204 2.46 11.36 30.31
N PRO A 205 1.86 12.57 30.25
CA PRO A 205 1.61 13.28 29.01
C PRO A 205 2.87 13.68 28.22
N ASP A 206 4.07 13.54 28.80
CA ASP A 206 5.33 13.79 28.10
C ASP A 206 5.89 12.56 27.35
N GLU A 207 5.47 11.34 27.67
CA GLU A 207 5.80 10.13 26.88
C GLU A 207 5.06 10.11 25.53
N ALA A 208 3.83 10.64 25.48
CA ALA A 208 2.99 10.68 24.27
C ALA A 208 3.48 11.68 23.19
N LYS A 209 4.50 12.49 23.49
CA LYS A 209 5.07 13.50 22.58
C LYS A 209 6.36 13.04 21.89
N LEU A 210 6.87 11.84 22.19
CA LEU A 210 8.09 11.33 21.59
C LEU A 210 7.83 10.84 20.14
N PRO A 211 8.76 11.14 19.20
CA PRO A 211 8.53 11.18 17.76
C PRO A 211 8.35 9.83 17.06
#